data_AF-A0A5D2H4F5-F1
#
_entry.id   AF-A0A5D2H4F5-F1
#
_cell.length_a   1.000
_cell.length_b   1.000
_cell.length_c   1.000
_cell.angle_alpha   90.00
_cell.angle_beta   90.00
_cell.angle_gamma   90.00
#
_symmetry.space_group_name_H-M   'P 1'
#
loop_
_entity.id
_entity.type
_entity.pdbx_description
1 polymer ?
#
loop_
_entity_poly.entity_id
_entity_poly.type
_entity_poly.pdbx_seq_one_letter_code
_entity_poly.pdbx_strand_id
1 'polypeptide(L)'
;MAPKSRSYQISATPVTVFGHLLFIAVTTLVIVWLLKFREGLAFESANKLKIFNLHPLLMVIGFILIAGEAIMAYKSTPSRRDIKVQKAVHLTLQTIALGCGIFGIVVIFKFHDETNMPDMVTLHSWLGMIAICLFGLQYLLGFFSYVFPGAESYSRAAYLPWHTFGGLLIFFLAICTAEMGLLQKFLSLFLTRSQEALIVNFIGLLLFLFAVAVALTVVLPRY
;
A
#
# COMPACT_ATOMS: atom_id res chain seq x y z
N MET A 1 -3.68 39.57 26.48
CA MET A 1 -2.96 38.61 25.61
C MET A 1 -3.03 37.24 26.26
N ALA A 2 -3.78 36.29 25.68
CA ALA A 2 -3.77 34.92 26.17
C ALA A 2 -2.38 34.31 25.95
N PRO A 3 -1.83 33.52 26.90
CA PRO A 3 -0.54 32.89 26.72
C PRO A 3 -0.65 31.90 25.54
N LYS A 4 0.25 32.02 24.56
CA LYS A 4 0.43 31.01 23.51
C LYS A 4 0.66 29.68 24.22
N SER A 5 -0.33 28.78 24.16
CA SER A 5 -0.12 27.42 24.62
C SER A 5 1.08 26.87 23.85
N ARG A 6 2.08 26.37 24.57
CA ARG A 6 3.10 25.50 23.97
C ARG A 6 2.35 24.25 23.52
N SER A 7 1.82 24.30 22.31
CA SER A 7 1.40 23.10 21.60
C SER A 7 2.62 22.20 21.57
N TYR A 8 2.54 21.05 22.24
CA TYR A 8 3.45 19.95 21.99
C TYR A 8 3.27 19.57 20.51
N GLN A 9 4.01 20.22 19.61
CA GLN A 9 4.01 19.86 18.20
C GLN A 9 4.85 18.60 18.07
N ILE A 10 4.17 17.45 18.06
CA ILE A 10 4.78 16.16 17.82
C ILE A 10 5.23 16.16 16.35
N SER A 11 6.54 16.13 16.10
CA SER A 11 7.09 16.04 14.74
C SER A 11 6.69 14.73 14.07
N ALA A 12 6.50 14.75 12.76
CA ALA A 12 6.29 13.55 11.95
C ALA A 12 7.51 12.61 11.91
N THR A 13 8.71 13.07 12.25
CA THR A 13 9.96 12.32 12.07
C THR A 13 9.96 10.94 12.74
N PRO A 14 9.60 10.78 14.03
CA PRO A 14 9.62 9.48 14.69
C PRO A 14 8.62 8.49 14.07
N VAL A 15 7.43 8.96 13.69
CA VAL A 15 6.41 8.10 13.07
C VAL A 15 6.78 7.70 11.65
N THR A 16 7.48 8.56 10.91
CA THR A 16 8.01 8.23 9.58
C THR A 16 9.12 7.18 9.67
N VAL A 17 10.06 7.31 10.62
CA VAL A 17 11.08 6.28 10.87
C VAL A 17 10.44 4.96 11.27
N PHE A 18 9.43 4.99 12.13
CA PHE A 18 8.66 3.80 12.48
C PHE A 18 7.99 3.15 11.27
N GLY A 19 7.41 3.95 10.37
CA GLY A 19 6.88 3.50 9.09
C GLY A 19 7.90 2.74 8.24
N HIS A 20 9.12 3.25 8.11
CA HIS A 20 10.21 2.58 7.38
C HIS A 20 10.63 1.25 8.03
N LEU A 21 10.64 1.17 9.37
CA LEU A 21 10.94 -0.09 10.07
C LEU A 21 9.83 -1.12 9.86
N LEU A 22 8.57 -0.68 9.86
CA LEU A 22 7.42 -1.54 9.56
C LEU A 22 7.44 -2.05 8.12
N PHE A 23 7.84 -1.21 7.15
CA PHE A 23 8.07 -1.63 5.76
C PHE A 23 9.01 -2.84 5.73
N ILE A 24 10.19 -2.73 6.36
CA ILE A 24 11.20 -3.80 6.37
C ILE A 24 10.66 -5.06 7.05
N ALA A 25 9.99 -4.91 8.18
CA ALA A 25 9.42 -6.02 8.93
C ALA A 25 8.34 -6.78 8.13
N VAL A 26 7.38 -6.06 7.53
CA VAL A 26 6.31 -6.66 6.72
C VAL A 26 6.90 -7.35 5.49
N THR A 27 7.81 -6.70 4.76
CA THR A 27 8.51 -7.30 3.62
C THR A 27 9.19 -8.61 4.01
N THR A 28 9.91 -8.62 5.13
CA THR A 28 10.60 -9.82 5.61
C THR A 28 9.61 -10.95 5.92
N LEU A 29 8.51 -10.65 6.63
CA LEU A 29 7.52 -11.65 6.97
C LEU A 29 6.79 -12.21 5.73
N VAL A 30 6.45 -11.37 4.75
CA VAL A 30 5.83 -11.81 3.49
C VAL A 30 6.78 -12.72 2.71
N ILE A 31 8.05 -12.35 2.58
CA ILE A 31 9.05 -13.20 1.90
C ILE A 31 9.20 -14.54 2.62
N VAL A 32 9.31 -14.54 3.96
CA VAL A 32 9.39 -15.77 4.75
C VAL A 32 8.14 -16.61 4.57
N TRP A 33 6.95 -16.02 4.65
CA TRP A 33 5.69 -16.74 4.45
C TRP A 33 5.66 -17.44 3.09
N LEU A 34 5.95 -16.71 2.01
CA LEU A 34 5.81 -17.24 0.66
C LEU A 34 6.91 -18.26 0.31
N LEU A 35 8.16 -18.01 0.69
CA LEU A 35 9.27 -18.89 0.33
C LEU A 35 9.39 -20.11 1.24
N LYS A 36 9.19 -19.95 2.56
CA LYS A 36 9.35 -21.04 3.53
C LYS A 36 8.09 -21.88 3.69
N PHE A 37 6.90 -21.27 3.69
CA PHE A 37 5.65 -21.97 4.01
C PHE A 37 4.75 -22.25 2.80
N ARG A 38 4.92 -21.52 1.68
CA ARG A 38 4.05 -21.64 0.49
C ARG A 38 4.77 -22.16 -0.75
N GLU A 39 5.92 -22.83 -0.59
CA GLU A 39 6.68 -23.49 -1.67
C GLU A 39 7.24 -22.55 -2.77
N GLY A 40 7.25 -21.24 -2.52
CA GLY A 40 7.88 -20.25 -3.40
C GLY A 40 6.96 -19.60 -4.43
N LEU A 41 7.58 -19.04 -5.48
CA LEU A 41 6.95 -18.16 -6.47
C LEU A 41 7.25 -18.66 -7.86
N ALA A 42 6.26 -18.68 -8.76
CA ALA A 42 6.47 -19.03 -10.15
C ALA A 42 5.37 -18.42 -11.03
N PHE A 43 5.74 -17.92 -12.22
CA PHE A 43 4.77 -17.44 -13.21
C PHE A 43 4.05 -18.57 -13.94
N GLU A 44 4.70 -19.74 -14.02
CA GLU A 44 4.19 -20.97 -14.59
C GLU A 44 4.69 -22.14 -13.73
N SER A 45 3.78 -23.04 -13.37
CA SER A 45 4.08 -24.18 -12.49
C SER A 45 2.97 -25.21 -12.59
N ALA A 46 3.30 -26.48 -12.36
CA ALA A 46 2.30 -27.53 -12.13
C ALA A 46 1.54 -27.29 -10.81
N ASN A 47 2.26 -26.88 -9.75
CA ASN A 47 1.64 -26.39 -8.53
C ASN A 47 1.20 -24.93 -8.74
N LYS A 48 -0.09 -24.72 -9.04
CA LYS A 48 -0.69 -23.41 -9.32
C LYS A 48 -0.66 -22.45 -8.13
N LEU A 49 -0.49 -22.95 -6.90
CA LEU A 49 -0.36 -22.09 -5.71
C LEU A 49 0.85 -21.15 -5.78
N LYS A 50 1.91 -21.52 -6.52
CA LYS A 50 3.07 -20.64 -6.73
C LYS A 50 2.74 -19.42 -7.59
N ILE A 51 1.75 -19.53 -8.48
CA ILE A 51 1.21 -18.42 -9.26
C ILE A 51 0.37 -17.53 -8.33
N PHE A 52 -0.51 -18.14 -7.52
CA PHE A 52 -1.27 -17.41 -6.49
C PHE A 52 -0.34 -16.60 -5.58
N ASN A 53 0.78 -17.17 -5.12
CA ASN A 53 1.71 -16.51 -4.20
C ASN A 53 2.32 -15.21 -4.75
N LEU A 54 2.35 -15.01 -6.07
CA LEU A 54 2.75 -13.74 -6.67
C LEU A 54 1.76 -12.62 -6.33
N HIS A 55 0.48 -12.92 -6.16
CA HIS A 55 -0.54 -11.94 -5.80
C HIS A 55 -0.26 -11.26 -4.45
N PRO A 56 -0.20 -11.94 -3.29
CA PRO A 56 0.10 -11.28 -2.03
C PRO A 56 1.51 -10.64 -2.01
N LEU A 57 2.49 -11.18 -2.73
CA LEU A 57 3.80 -10.54 -2.88
C LEU A 57 3.68 -9.15 -3.53
N LEU A 58 3.05 -9.10 -4.71
CA LEU A 58 2.90 -7.88 -5.51
C LEU A 58 1.96 -6.89 -4.83
N MET A 59 0.87 -7.36 -4.23
CA MET A 59 -0.11 -6.49 -3.57
C MET A 59 0.42 -5.92 -2.26
N VAL A 60 1.06 -6.73 -1.41
CA VAL A 60 1.56 -6.23 -0.12
C VAL A 60 2.83 -5.41 -0.31
N ILE A 61 3.87 -5.99 -0.91
CA ILE A 61 5.16 -5.29 -1.03
C ILE A 61 5.09 -4.25 -2.14
N GLY A 62 4.72 -4.68 -3.35
CA GLY A 62 4.79 -3.83 -4.53
C GLY A 62 3.77 -2.69 -4.53
N PHE A 63 2.52 -2.96 -4.13
CA PHE A 63 1.45 -1.96 -4.15
C PHE A 63 1.34 -1.22 -2.81
N ILE A 64 1.01 -1.90 -1.71
CA ILE A 64 0.69 -1.26 -0.43
C ILE A 64 1.90 -0.59 0.21
N LEU A 65 2.98 -1.34 0.45
CA LEU A 65 4.14 -0.80 1.16
C LEU A 65 4.81 0.34 0.38
N ILE A 66 5.02 0.17 -0.92
CA ILE A 66 5.59 1.21 -1.78
C ILE A 66 4.66 2.43 -1.91
N ALA A 67 3.34 2.24 -2.01
CA ALA A 67 2.40 3.37 -2.00
C ALA A 67 2.44 4.14 -0.67
N GLY A 68 2.55 3.44 0.47
CA GLY A 68 2.71 4.07 1.78
C GLY A 68 3.99 4.91 1.87
N GLU A 69 5.12 4.38 1.38
CA GLU A 69 6.38 5.13 1.25
C GLU A 69 6.23 6.36 0.34
N ALA A 70 5.53 6.21 -0.78
CA ALA A 70 5.23 7.31 -1.69
C ALA A 70 4.42 8.42 -1.00
N ILE A 71 3.41 8.06 -0.20
CA ILE A 71 2.60 9.01 0.58
C ILE A 71 3.48 9.76 1.59
N MET A 72 4.41 9.07 2.25
CA MET A 72 5.33 9.68 3.21
C MET A 72 6.47 10.50 2.57
N ALA A 73 6.70 10.39 1.25
CA ALA A 73 7.85 10.95 0.54
C ALA A 73 8.09 12.45 0.78
N TYR A 74 7.02 13.25 0.87
CA TYR A 74 7.10 14.69 1.15
C TYR A 74 7.63 15.02 2.55
N LYS A 75 7.66 14.04 3.47
CA LYS A 75 8.17 14.18 4.84
C LYS A 75 9.43 13.36 5.10
N SER A 76 9.62 12.22 4.43
CA SER A 76 10.80 11.36 4.56
C SER A 76 12.00 11.82 3.73
N THR A 77 11.79 12.46 2.57
CA THR A 77 12.90 12.82 1.67
C THR A 77 13.82 13.90 2.27
N PRO A 78 15.14 13.67 2.46
CA PRO A 78 16.05 14.61 3.12
C PRO A 78 16.20 15.97 2.41
N SER A 79 15.86 16.05 1.12
CA SER A 79 15.88 17.30 0.35
C SER A 79 14.72 18.23 0.74
N ARG A 80 14.86 18.90 1.89
CA ARG A 80 13.85 19.80 2.46
C ARG A 80 13.56 21.03 1.57
N ARG A 81 14.50 21.39 0.70
CA ARG A 81 14.42 22.60 -0.14
C ARG A 81 13.99 22.31 -1.57
N ASP A 82 13.95 21.05 -2.00
CA ASP A 82 13.58 20.70 -3.37
C ASP A 82 12.25 19.93 -3.43
N ILE A 83 11.16 20.69 -3.56
CA ILE A 83 9.82 20.15 -3.77
C ILE A 83 9.71 19.34 -5.07
N LYS A 84 10.56 19.61 -6.08
CA LYS A 84 10.56 18.86 -7.34
C LYS A 84 11.08 17.45 -7.11
N VAL A 85 12.13 17.28 -6.29
CA VAL A 85 12.65 15.96 -5.90
C VAL A 85 11.61 15.18 -5.12
N GLN A 86 10.96 15.79 -4.11
CA GLN A 86 9.90 15.12 -3.34
C GLN A 86 8.73 14.67 -4.22
N LYS A 87 8.31 15.53 -5.15
CA LYS A 87 7.28 15.21 -6.13
C LYS A 87 7.71 14.08 -7.07
N ALA A 88 8.95 14.09 -7.55
CA ALA A 88 9.48 13.05 -8.42
C ALA A 88 9.51 11.70 -7.69
N VAL A 89 10.00 11.66 -6.45
CA VAL A 89 10.00 10.44 -5.62
C VAL A 89 8.58 9.93 -5.40
N HIS A 90 7.64 10.81 -5.01
CA HIS A 90 6.24 10.44 -4.86
C HIS A 90 5.67 9.83 -6.13
N LEU A 91 5.84 10.52 -7.27
CA LEU A 91 5.33 10.06 -8.56
C LEU A 91 5.93 8.69 -8.93
N THR A 92 7.26 8.54 -8.89
CA THR A 92 7.94 7.30 -9.25
C THR A 92 7.47 6.12 -8.40
N LEU A 93 7.39 6.30 -7.07
CA LEU A 93 6.94 5.23 -6.18
C LEU A 93 5.46 4.88 -6.44
N GLN A 94 4.58 5.86 -6.67
CA GLN A 94 3.19 5.58 -7.04
C GLN A 94 3.07 4.86 -8.39
N THR A 95 3.94 5.18 -9.37
CA THR A 95 3.98 4.47 -10.66
C THR A 95 4.38 3.01 -10.48
N ILE A 96 5.41 2.75 -9.66
CA ILE A 96 5.83 1.38 -9.32
C ILE A 96 4.68 0.65 -8.63
N ALA A 97 4.04 1.28 -7.65
CA ALA A 97 2.92 0.70 -6.93
C ALA A 97 1.75 0.34 -7.86
N LEU A 98 1.35 1.25 -8.75
CA LEU A 98 0.31 0.99 -9.75
C LEU A 98 0.68 -0.18 -10.66
N GLY A 99 1.91 -0.24 -11.16
CA GLY A 99 2.40 -1.34 -11.99
C GLY A 99 2.34 -2.68 -11.27
N CYS A 100 2.82 -2.74 -10.02
CA CYS A 100 2.73 -3.93 -9.18
C CYS A 100 1.28 -4.32 -8.87
N GLY A 101 0.39 -3.36 -8.61
CA GLY A 101 -1.03 -3.60 -8.35
C GLY A 101 -1.74 -4.20 -9.57
N ILE A 102 -1.55 -3.61 -10.75
CA ILE A 102 -2.09 -4.13 -12.01
C ILE A 102 -1.57 -5.55 -12.24
N PHE A 103 -0.25 -5.75 -12.10
CA PHE A 103 0.33 -7.06 -12.33
C PHE A 103 -0.19 -8.09 -11.32
N GLY A 104 -0.31 -7.72 -10.04
CA GLY A 104 -0.90 -8.54 -8.97
C GLY A 104 -2.31 -9.01 -9.30
N ILE A 105 -3.14 -8.15 -9.92
CA ILE A 105 -4.47 -8.52 -10.41
C ILE A 105 -4.36 -9.45 -11.63
N VAL A 106 -3.48 -9.18 -12.59
CA VAL A 106 -3.31 -10.09 -13.75
C VAL A 106 -2.94 -11.51 -13.31
N VAL A 107 -2.05 -11.68 -12.33
CA VAL A 107 -1.67 -13.02 -11.85
C VAL A 107 -2.79 -13.73 -11.10
N ILE A 108 -3.67 -13.01 -10.37
CA ILE A 108 -4.76 -13.69 -9.64
C ILE A 108 -5.86 -14.17 -10.59
N PHE A 109 -6.20 -13.40 -11.62
CA PHE A 109 -7.09 -13.85 -12.70
C PHE A 109 -6.49 -15.04 -13.45
N LYS A 110 -5.20 -14.99 -13.81
CA LYS A 110 -4.49 -16.14 -14.40
C LYS A 110 -4.60 -17.40 -13.52
N PHE A 111 -4.41 -17.25 -12.20
CA PHE A 111 -4.54 -18.37 -11.27
C PHE A 111 -5.96 -18.94 -11.23
N HIS A 112 -6.99 -18.10 -11.23
CA HIS A 112 -8.38 -18.55 -11.28
C HIS A 112 -8.69 -19.29 -12.58
N ASP A 113 -8.28 -18.76 -13.73
CA ASP A 113 -8.44 -19.41 -15.04
C ASP A 113 -7.75 -20.79 -15.05
N GLU A 114 -6.49 -20.88 -14.61
CA GLU A 114 -5.73 -22.14 -14.60
C GLU A 114 -6.23 -23.16 -13.56
N THR A 115 -7.12 -22.76 -12.66
CA THR A 115 -7.70 -23.64 -11.62
C THR A 115 -9.22 -23.78 -11.74
N ASN A 116 -9.84 -23.20 -12.78
CA ASN A 116 -11.28 -23.16 -13.00
C ASN A 116 -12.07 -22.62 -11.79
N MET A 117 -11.50 -21.62 -11.09
CA MET A 117 -12.21 -20.93 -10.00
C MET A 117 -12.94 -19.70 -10.52
N PRO A 118 -14.11 -19.37 -9.97
CA PRO A 118 -14.85 -18.19 -10.38
C PRO A 118 -14.18 -16.89 -9.89
N ASP A 119 -14.12 -15.90 -10.78
CA ASP A 119 -13.65 -14.56 -10.45
C ASP A 119 -14.67 -13.74 -9.67
N MET A 120 -14.18 -12.74 -8.94
CA MET A 120 -14.99 -11.64 -8.40
C MET A 120 -16.20 -12.09 -7.56
N VAL A 121 -16.04 -13.14 -6.74
CA VAL A 121 -17.12 -13.64 -5.87
C VAL A 121 -17.09 -13.03 -4.47
N THR A 122 -15.90 -12.67 -3.99
CA THR A 122 -15.71 -12.31 -2.58
C THR A 122 -15.67 -10.80 -2.34
N LEU A 123 -16.01 -10.36 -1.12
CA LEU A 123 -15.89 -8.95 -0.75
C LEU A 123 -14.44 -8.42 -0.89
N HIS A 124 -13.43 -9.25 -0.59
CA HIS A 124 -12.04 -8.94 -0.86
C HIS A 124 -11.81 -8.58 -2.34
N SER A 125 -12.30 -9.41 -3.27
CA SER A 125 -12.14 -9.15 -4.70
C SER A 125 -12.87 -7.88 -5.16
N TRP A 126 -14.07 -7.61 -4.63
CA TRP A 126 -14.83 -6.41 -4.97
C TRP A 126 -14.16 -5.13 -4.47
N LEU A 127 -13.78 -5.10 -3.19
CA LEU A 127 -13.10 -3.95 -2.61
C LEU A 127 -11.69 -3.76 -3.19
N GLY A 128 -10.99 -4.84 -3.54
CA GLY A 128 -9.71 -4.78 -4.24
C GLY A 128 -9.80 -4.18 -5.64
N MET A 129 -10.83 -4.56 -6.41
CA MET A 129 -11.07 -3.97 -7.73
C MET A 129 -11.44 -2.49 -7.61
N ILE A 130 -12.28 -2.12 -6.64
CA ILE A 130 -12.58 -0.71 -6.36
C ILE A 130 -11.30 0.04 -5.98
N ALA A 131 -10.46 -0.52 -5.11
CA ALA A 131 -9.21 0.11 -4.68
C ALA A 131 -8.25 0.37 -5.84
N ILE A 132 -8.01 -0.61 -6.72
CA ILE A 132 -7.08 -0.43 -7.85
C ILE A 132 -7.62 0.55 -8.89
N CYS A 133 -8.93 0.53 -9.17
CA CYS A 133 -9.57 1.49 -10.07
C CYS A 133 -9.51 2.93 -9.52
N LEU A 134 -9.83 3.12 -8.23
CA LEU A 134 -9.72 4.42 -7.58
C LEU A 134 -8.27 4.89 -7.51
N PHE A 135 -7.31 4.00 -7.25
CA PHE A 135 -5.89 4.32 -7.27
C PHE A 135 -5.45 4.79 -8.66
N GLY A 136 -5.85 4.08 -9.73
CA GLY A 136 -5.58 4.48 -11.11
C GLY A 136 -6.17 5.86 -11.44
N LEU A 137 -7.43 6.10 -11.06
CA LEU A 137 -8.07 7.40 -11.22
C LEU A 137 -7.33 8.51 -10.46
N GLN A 138 -6.98 8.26 -9.19
CA GLN A 138 -6.24 9.20 -8.36
C GLN A 138 -4.85 9.51 -8.94
N TYR A 139 -4.17 8.51 -9.48
CA TYR A 139 -2.89 8.65 -10.17
C TYR A 139 -3.02 9.55 -11.40
N LEU A 140 -4.01 9.30 -12.27
CA LEU A 140 -4.25 10.11 -13.47
C LEU A 140 -4.58 11.56 -13.12
N LEU A 141 -5.53 11.78 -12.19
CA LEU A 141 -5.90 13.12 -11.73
C LEU A 141 -4.72 13.85 -11.11
N GLY A 142 -3.91 13.17 -10.28
CA GLY A 142 -2.68 13.72 -9.71
C GLY A 142 -1.64 14.06 -10.77
N PHE A 143 -1.42 13.20 -11.75
CA PHE A 143 -0.47 13.40 -12.84
C PHE A 143 -0.84 14.65 -13.67
N PHE A 144 -2.07 14.70 -14.19
CA PHE A 144 -2.50 15.83 -15.03
C PHE A 144 -2.60 17.15 -14.25
N SER A 145 -2.88 17.09 -12.95
CA SER A 145 -2.93 18.28 -12.09
C SER A 145 -1.54 18.83 -11.72
N TYR A 146 -0.59 17.96 -11.37
CA TYR A 146 0.66 18.38 -10.72
C TYR A 146 1.95 18.13 -11.53
N VAL A 147 1.87 17.37 -12.63
CA VAL A 147 3.03 16.93 -13.43
C VAL A 147 2.97 17.49 -14.85
N PHE A 148 2.10 16.95 -15.71
CA PHE A 148 1.99 17.36 -17.11
C PHE A 148 0.57 17.12 -17.65
N PRO A 149 -0.06 18.08 -18.37
CA PRO A 149 0.45 19.42 -18.69
C PRO A 149 0.54 20.34 -17.46
N GLY A 150 -0.07 19.92 -16.34
CA GLY A 150 -0.14 20.69 -15.11
C GLY A 150 -1.33 21.65 -15.13
N ALA A 151 -2.14 21.62 -14.09
CA ALA A 151 -3.28 22.52 -13.94
C ALA A 151 -2.81 23.92 -13.47
N GLU A 152 -3.68 24.92 -13.67
CA GLU A 152 -3.47 26.27 -13.14
C GLU A 152 -3.29 26.27 -11.61
N SER A 153 -2.60 27.28 -11.09
CA SER A 153 -2.31 27.38 -9.65
C SER A 153 -3.56 27.35 -8.77
N TYR A 154 -4.65 28.00 -9.21
CA TYR A 154 -5.92 27.98 -8.49
C TYR A 154 -6.52 26.57 -8.42
N SER A 155 -6.63 25.87 -9.55
CA SER A 155 -7.16 24.51 -9.63
C SER A 155 -6.32 23.52 -8.82
N ARG A 156 -4.99 23.64 -8.84
CA ARG A 156 -4.09 22.83 -8.00
C ARG A 156 -4.31 23.07 -6.52
N ALA A 157 -4.45 24.33 -6.09
CA ALA A 157 -4.72 24.65 -4.69
C ALA A 157 -6.09 24.11 -4.24
N ALA A 158 -7.11 24.22 -5.08
CA ALA A 158 -8.45 23.71 -4.81
C ALA A 158 -8.50 22.17 -4.76
N TYR A 159 -7.73 21.48 -5.62
CA TYR A 159 -7.70 20.02 -5.69
C TYR A 159 -6.81 19.38 -4.62
N LEU A 160 -5.80 20.07 -4.08
CA LEU A 160 -4.84 19.50 -3.13
C LEU A 160 -5.48 18.83 -1.89
N PRO A 161 -6.50 19.40 -1.23
CA PRO A 161 -7.18 18.74 -0.11
C PRO A 161 -7.86 17.42 -0.54
N TRP A 162 -8.52 17.42 -1.70
CA TRP A 162 -9.16 16.23 -2.26
C TRP A 162 -8.16 15.17 -2.68
N HIS A 163 -7.03 15.57 -3.26
CA HIS A 163 -5.94 14.66 -3.60
C HIS A 163 -5.37 14.00 -2.33
N THR A 164 -5.13 14.78 -1.28
CA THR A 164 -4.58 14.27 -0.03
C THR A 164 -5.56 13.34 0.68
N PHE A 165 -6.82 13.76 0.84
CA PHE A 165 -7.86 12.96 1.47
C PHE A 165 -8.17 11.68 0.69
N GLY A 166 -8.39 11.78 -0.62
CA GLY A 166 -8.68 10.64 -1.48
C GLY A 166 -7.53 9.64 -1.50
N GLY A 167 -6.28 10.12 -1.53
CA GLY A 167 -5.10 9.26 -1.46
C GLY A 167 -5.04 8.43 -0.17
N LEU A 168 -5.28 9.05 0.99
CA LEU A 168 -5.35 8.33 2.27
C LEU A 168 -6.54 7.36 2.33
N LEU A 169 -7.71 7.75 1.84
CA LEU A 169 -8.89 6.89 1.82
C LEU A 169 -8.67 5.63 0.98
N ILE A 170 -8.10 5.78 -0.23
CA ILE A 170 -7.76 4.66 -1.10
C ILE A 170 -6.72 3.76 -0.44
N PHE A 171 -5.71 4.35 0.21
CA PHE A 171 -4.69 3.59 0.93
C PHE A 171 -5.27 2.77 2.09
N PHE A 172 -6.18 3.35 2.89
CA PHE A 172 -6.90 2.59 3.92
C PHE A 172 -7.78 1.48 3.33
N LEU A 173 -8.46 1.75 2.22
CA LEU A 173 -9.23 0.72 1.51
C LEU A 173 -8.34 -0.44 1.05
N ALA A 174 -7.14 -0.15 0.55
CA ALA A 174 -6.16 -1.17 0.16
C ALA A 174 -5.67 -1.99 1.37
N ILE A 175 -5.45 -1.35 2.53
CA ILE A 175 -5.12 -2.04 3.78
C ILE A 175 -6.26 -2.97 4.22
N CYS A 176 -7.49 -2.46 4.31
CA CYS A 176 -8.66 -3.30 4.63
C CYS A 176 -8.83 -4.46 3.66
N THR A 177 -8.56 -4.23 2.37
CA THR A 177 -8.58 -5.27 1.35
C THR A 177 -7.52 -6.34 1.60
N ALA A 178 -6.30 -5.94 1.96
CA ALA A 178 -5.23 -6.88 2.31
C ALA A 178 -5.56 -7.69 3.57
N GLU A 179 -6.10 -7.07 4.62
CA GLU A 179 -6.56 -7.78 5.83
C GLU A 179 -7.58 -8.88 5.48
N MET A 180 -8.57 -8.56 4.63
CA MET A 180 -9.54 -9.56 4.18
C MET A 180 -8.89 -10.67 3.35
N GLY A 181 -7.92 -10.34 2.48
CA GLY A 181 -7.21 -11.33 1.67
C GLY A 181 -6.35 -12.27 2.52
N LEU A 182 -5.67 -11.74 3.53
CA LEU A 182 -4.92 -12.50 4.52
C LEU A 182 -5.85 -13.42 5.31
N LEU A 183 -6.99 -12.90 5.79
CA LEU A 183 -8.00 -13.69 6.50
C LEU A 183 -8.58 -14.82 5.63
N GLN A 184 -8.95 -14.52 4.37
CA GLN A 184 -9.41 -15.53 3.43
C GLN A 184 -8.37 -16.62 3.23
N LYS A 185 -7.10 -16.24 3.04
CA LYS A 185 -6.02 -17.20 2.88
C LYS A 185 -5.82 -18.04 4.14
N PHE A 186 -5.82 -17.40 5.31
CA PHE A 186 -5.72 -18.05 6.62
C PHE A 186 -6.78 -19.14 6.79
N LEU A 187 -8.04 -18.80 6.50
CA LEU A 187 -9.17 -19.74 6.58
C LEU A 187 -9.08 -20.85 5.53
N SER A 188 -8.74 -20.51 4.28
CA SER A 188 -8.61 -21.50 3.18
C SER A 188 -7.53 -22.54 3.44
N LEU A 189 -6.49 -22.17 4.20
CA LEU A 189 -5.40 -23.05 4.60
C LEU A 189 -5.68 -23.80 5.90
N PHE A 190 -6.85 -23.59 6.52
CA PHE A 190 -7.22 -24.14 7.82
C PHE A 190 -6.13 -23.92 8.89
N LEU A 191 -5.50 -22.74 8.86
CA LEU A 191 -4.43 -22.42 9.79
C LEU A 191 -4.96 -22.39 11.22
N THR A 192 -4.32 -23.14 12.11
CA THR A 192 -4.58 -23.13 13.56
C THR A 192 -3.30 -22.72 14.29
N ARG A 193 -3.16 -23.00 15.60
CA ARG A 193 -2.00 -22.60 16.44
C ARG A 193 -0.66 -23.15 15.88
N SER A 194 -0.10 -22.45 14.89
CA SER A 194 1.08 -22.82 14.12
C SER A 194 1.94 -21.58 13.88
N GLN A 195 3.22 -21.79 13.57
CA GLN A 195 4.14 -20.69 13.25
C GLN A 195 3.68 -19.87 12.05
N GLU A 196 3.13 -20.54 11.04
CA GLU A 196 2.61 -19.86 9.86
C GLU A 196 1.40 -18.99 10.19
N ALA A 197 0.47 -19.49 10.99
CA ALA A 197 -0.68 -18.72 11.45
C ALA A 197 -0.26 -17.43 12.16
N LEU A 198 0.77 -17.51 13.02
CA LEU A 198 1.33 -16.35 13.68
C LEU A 198 1.91 -15.37 12.65
N ILE A 199 2.71 -15.85 11.69
CA ILE A 199 3.30 -14.99 10.65
C ILE A 199 2.22 -14.25 9.86
N VAL A 200 1.17 -14.94 9.40
CA VAL A 200 0.07 -14.31 8.65
C VAL A 200 -0.64 -13.24 9.50
N ASN A 201 -0.93 -13.54 10.77
CA ASN A 201 -1.55 -12.57 11.68
C ASN A 201 -0.65 -11.36 11.97
N PHE A 202 0.66 -11.58 12.14
CA PHE A 202 1.61 -10.48 12.33
C PHE A 202 1.79 -9.63 11.07
N ILE A 203 1.72 -10.20 9.86
CA ILE A 203 1.69 -9.42 8.63
C ILE A 203 0.50 -8.44 8.66
N GLY A 204 -0.71 -8.93 8.97
CA GLY A 204 -1.90 -8.07 9.08
C GLY A 204 -1.75 -6.99 10.16
N LEU A 205 -1.36 -7.38 11.38
CA LEU A 205 -1.14 -6.41 12.46
C LEU A 205 -0.14 -5.31 12.08
N LEU A 206 0.98 -5.68 11.47
CA LEU A 206 2.02 -4.73 11.09
C LEU A 206 1.58 -3.86 9.89
N LEU A 207 0.76 -4.38 8.97
CA LEU A 207 0.14 -3.58 7.91
C LEU A 207 -0.82 -2.53 8.47
N PHE A 208 -1.64 -2.89 9.44
CA PHE A 208 -2.49 -1.93 10.15
C PHE A 208 -1.65 -0.84 10.84
N LEU A 209 -0.60 -1.22 11.57
CA LEU A 209 0.31 -0.25 12.21
C LEU A 209 1.03 0.63 11.18
N PHE A 210 1.40 0.07 10.03
CA PHE A 210 2.00 0.82 8.94
C PHE A 210 1.02 1.86 8.38
N ALA A 211 -0.25 1.49 8.23
CA ALA A 211 -1.30 2.41 7.82
C ALA A 211 -1.45 3.60 8.77
N VAL A 212 -1.44 3.33 10.09
CA VAL A 212 -1.46 4.36 11.13
C VAL A 212 -0.22 5.25 11.04
N ALA A 213 0.98 4.68 10.86
CA ALA A 213 2.22 5.45 10.75
C ALA A 213 2.24 6.37 9.52
N VAL A 214 1.75 5.90 8.37
CA VAL A 214 1.60 6.69 7.14
C VAL A 214 0.61 7.84 7.36
N ALA A 215 -0.56 7.56 7.94
CA ALA A 215 -1.57 8.59 8.20
C ALA A 215 -1.08 9.65 9.19
N LEU A 216 -0.45 9.24 10.30
CA LEU A 216 0.16 10.16 11.26
C LEU A 216 1.27 10.97 10.61
N THR A 217 2.09 10.35 9.75
CA THR A 217 3.10 11.08 8.97
C THR A 217 2.43 12.18 8.15
N VAL A 218 1.31 11.92 7.45
CA VAL A 218 0.61 12.95 6.65
C VAL A 218 0.01 14.07 7.50
N VAL A 219 -0.52 13.78 8.69
CA VAL A 219 -1.18 14.77 9.55
C VAL A 219 -0.18 15.61 10.35
N LEU A 220 0.88 15.01 10.89
CA LEU A 220 1.81 15.69 11.81
C LEU A 220 2.71 16.68 11.09
N PRO A 221 3.03 17.84 11.68
CA PRO A 221 3.93 18.79 11.06
C PRO A 221 5.34 18.21 10.92
N ARG A 222 6.09 18.69 9.94
CA ARG A 222 7.49 18.27 9.76
C ARG A 222 8.38 18.76 10.92
N TYR A 223 7.96 19.85 11.60
CA TYR A 223 8.52 20.45 12.82
C TYR A 223 7.42 21.13 13.61
#